data_AF-A0A835Z6W0-F1
#
_entry.id   AF-A0A835Z6W0-F1
#
_cell.length_a   1.000
_cell.length_b   1.000
_cell.length_c   1.000
_cell.angle_alpha   90.00
_cell.angle_beta   90.00
_cell.angle_gamma   90.00
#
_symmetry.space_group_name_H-M   'P 1'
#
loop_
_entity.id
_entity.type
_entity.pdbx_description
1 polymer ?
#
loop_
_entity_poly.entity_id
_entity_poly.type
_entity_poly.pdbx_seq_one_letter_code
_entity_poly.pdbx_strand_id
1 'polypeptide(L)'
;MDELPAPQAIGAAYVAGLCSFVVIFIAALISSRRSVTEIPQLRFLIRALRGLLLAYIALLAPLLTLAARWDAMPIPRPITAYRDGSGSWNYGWGRPMTGMASAFMGMFMDYHPGVRCICMGGLSVGLVLDTISAIDLDTQRYCVAEGRCPMAKGYTAQLLQWLYFREMAACAIGTCALAHILYLSAVTGVFRTRYTYRQLHTGQHNRAAALRKELQRTKHLYSQSRGV
;
A
#
# COMPACT_ATOMS: atom_id res chain seq x y z
N MET A 1 10.39 -16.23 -31.71
CA MET A 1 11.21 -16.06 -30.49
C MET A 1 11.27 -14.57 -30.27
N ASP A 2 10.34 -14.06 -29.46
CA ASP A 2 10.34 -12.63 -29.13
C ASP A 2 11.49 -12.39 -28.15
N GLU A 3 12.39 -11.47 -28.50
CA GLU A 3 13.46 -11.04 -27.61
C GLU A 3 12.83 -10.46 -26.34
N LEU A 4 12.84 -11.23 -25.26
CA LEU A 4 12.47 -10.69 -23.96
C LEU A 4 13.43 -9.53 -23.65
N PRO A 5 12.91 -8.37 -23.20
CA PRO A 5 13.75 -7.23 -22.87
C PRO A 5 14.79 -7.64 -21.84
N ALA A 6 16.05 -7.26 -22.09
CA ALA A 6 17.16 -7.59 -21.20
C ALA A 6 16.81 -7.18 -19.76
N PRO A 7 17.14 -8.00 -18.74
CA PRO A 7 16.78 -7.74 -17.33
C PRO A 7 17.27 -6.36 -16.82
N GLN A 8 18.30 -5.80 -17.46
CA GLN A 8 18.79 -4.44 -17.21
C GLN A 8 17.78 -3.34 -17.56
N ALA A 9 16.95 -3.54 -18.57
CA ALA A 9 15.93 -2.57 -19.00
C ALA A 9 14.78 -2.46 -17.99
N ILE A 10 14.39 -3.57 -17.38
CA ILE A 10 13.36 -3.60 -16.33
C ILE A 10 13.87 -2.91 -15.07
N GLY A 11 15.12 -3.18 -14.68
CA GLY A 11 15.76 -2.51 -13.54
C GLY A 11 15.89 -0.99 -13.75
N ALA A 12 16.31 -0.55 -14.94
CA ALA A 12 16.41 0.87 -15.27
C ALA A 12 15.05 1.58 -15.27
N ALA A 13 14.02 0.96 -15.86
CA ALA A 13 12.66 1.49 -15.86
C ALA A 13 12.09 1.60 -14.44
N TYR A 14 12.39 0.62 -13.58
CA TYR A 14 11.98 0.62 -12.19
C TYR A 14 12.64 1.75 -11.37
N VAL A 15 13.97 1.90 -11.48
CA VAL A 15 14.71 2.99 -10.83
C VAL A 15 14.24 4.35 -11.34
N ALA A 16 14.01 4.49 -12.64
CA ALA A 16 13.47 5.72 -13.22
C ALA A 16 12.06 6.04 -12.70
N GLY A 17 11.21 5.03 -12.50
CA GLY A 17 9.89 5.17 -11.89
C GLY A 17 9.97 5.65 -10.44
N LEU A 18 10.85 5.06 -9.63
CA LEU A 18 11.13 5.47 -8.25
C LEU A 18 11.67 6.91 -8.14
N CYS A 19 12.64 7.27 -8.98
CA CYS A 19 13.19 8.62 -9.00
C CYS A 19 12.13 9.65 -9.42
N SER A 20 11.34 9.34 -10.46
CA SER A 20 10.24 10.20 -10.92
C SER A 20 9.18 10.38 -9.83
N PHE A 21 8.86 9.32 -9.09
CA PHE A 21 7.97 9.36 -7.94
C PHE A 21 8.48 10.30 -6.83
N VAL A 22 9.76 10.20 -6.45
CA VAL A 22 10.36 11.07 -5.43
C VAL A 22 10.28 12.54 -5.86
N VAL A 23 10.56 12.83 -7.14
CA VAL A 23 10.49 14.19 -7.70
C VAL A 23 9.06 14.72 -7.67
N ILE A 24 8.08 13.94 -8.14
CA ILE A 24 6.66 14.31 -8.12
C ILE A 24 6.18 14.53 -6.68
N PHE A 25 6.63 13.72 -5.74
CA PHE A 25 6.30 13.87 -4.34
C PHE A 25 6.86 15.16 -3.73
N ILE A 26 8.14 15.48 -3.98
CA ILE A 26 8.75 16.73 -3.52
C ILE A 26 8.02 17.93 -4.14
N ALA A 27 7.68 17.87 -5.43
CA ALA A 27 6.89 18.92 -6.09
C ALA A 27 5.49 19.09 -5.46
N ALA A 28 4.82 17.97 -5.12
CA ALA A 28 3.53 18.00 -4.42
C ALA A 28 3.65 18.60 -3.00
N LEU A 29 4.73 18.30 -2.26
CA LEU A 29 5.03 18.91 -0.96
C LEU A 29 5.21 20.43 -1.05
N ILE A 30 5.90 20.90 -2.09
CA ILE A 30 6.12 22.34 -2.32
C ILE A 30 4.80 23.02 -2.71
N SER A 31 4.01 22.40 -3.59
CA SER A 31 2.73 22.95 -4.10
C SER A 31 1.62 22.95 -3.04
N SER A 32 1.58 21.93 -2.17
CA SER A 32 0.62 21.78 -1.06
C SER A 32 0.63 22.93 -0.02
N ARG A 33 1.67 23.77 -0.02
CA ARG A 33 1.68 24.98 0.80
C ARG A 33 0.69 26.05 0.31
N ARG A 34 0.14 25.94 -0.92
CA ARG A 34 -0.62 27.03 -1.57
C ARG A 34 -2.13 26.81 -1.77
N SER A 35 -2.69 25.61 -1.67
CA SER A 35 -4.13 25.42 -1.93
C SER A 35 -4.93 24.95 -0.71
N VAL A 36 -5.93 25.75 -0.33
CA VAL A 36 -6.95 25.47 0.70
C VAL A 36 -8.09 24.60 0.11
N THR A 37 -7.78 23.73 -0.84
CA THR A 37 -8.79 23.00 -1.62
C THR A 37 -9.49 21.91 -0.82
N GLU A 38 -10.78 22.16 -0.59
CA GLU A 38 -11.93 21.27 -0.47
C GLU A 38 -11.75 19.90 0.23
N ILE A 39 -12.11 19.89 1.52
CA ILE A 39 -12.30 18.71 2.38
C ILE A 39 -12.98 17.50 1.69
N PRO A 40 -13.99 17.65 0.80
CA PRO A 40 -14.57 16.53 0.05
C PRO A 40 -13.56 15.74 -0.78
N GLN A 41 -12.63 16.40 -1.48
CA GLN A 41 -11.61 15.75 -2.29
C GLN A 41 -10.64 14.95 -1.41
N LEU A 42 -10.28 15.53 -0.26
CA LEU A 42 -9.44 14.86 0.72
C LEU A 42 -10.09 13.59 1.28
N ARG A 43 -11.40 13.62 1.54
CA ARG A 43 -12.16 12.42 1.96
C ARG A 43 -12.19 11.34 0.89
N PHE A 44 -12.36 11.73 -0.37
CA PHE A 44 -12.32 10.79 -1.49
C PHE A 44 -10.94 10.11 -1.57
N LEU A 45 -9.86 10.88 -1.50
CA LEU A 45 -8.49 10.37 -1.50
C LEU A 45 -8.21 9.42 -0.34
N ILE A 46 -8.69 9.72 0.88
CA ILE A 46 -8.55 8.81 2.03
C ILE A 46 -9.27 7.48 1.78
N ARG A 47 -10.48 7.50 1.17
CA ARG A 47 -11.19 6.26 0.83
C ARG A 47 -10.47 5.48 -0.27
N ALA A 48 -9.99 6.16 -1.30
CA ALA A 48 -9.22 5.55 -2.38
C ALA A 48 -7.95 4.88 -1.84
N LEU A 49 -7.21 5.56 -0.97
CA LEU A 49 -6.05 4.99 -0.30
C LEU A 49 -6.41 3.73 0.51
N ARG A 50 -7.47 3.78 1.33
CA ARG A 50 -7.91 2.60 2.10
C ARG A 50 -8.25 1.43 1.17
N GLY A 51 -8.86 1.69 0.01
CA GLY A 51 -9.08 0.70 -1.03
C GLY A 51 -7.78 0.09 -1.57
N LEU A 52 -6.77 0.93 -1.86
CA LEU A 52 -5.44 0.48 -2.29
C LEU A 52 -4.74 -0.37 -1.22
N LEU A 53 -4.80 0.03 0.05
CA LEU A 53 -4.21 -0.71 1.16
C LEU A 53 -4.89 -2.07 1.36
N LEU A 54 -6.22 -2.15 1.22
CA LEU A 54 -6.94 -3.43 1.23
C LEU A 54 -6.54 -4.33 0.06
N ALA A 55 -6.42 -3.76 -1.15
CA ALA A 55 -5.95 -4.52 -2.30
C ALA A 55 -4.51 -5.04 -2.09
N TYR A 56 -3.64 -4.23 -1.49
CA TYR A 56 -2.29 -4.66 -1.13
C TYR A 56 -2.31 -5.80 -0.11
N ILE A 57 -3.12 -5.70 0.95
CA ILE A 57 -3.30 -6.79 1.93
C ILE A 57 -3.81 -8.07 1.23
N ALA A 58 -4.77 -7.95 0.32
CA ALA A 58 -5.28 -9.09 -0.44
C ALA A 58 -4.19 -9.77 -1.29
N LEU A 59 -3.30 -8.99 -1.92
CA LEU A 59 -2.14 -9.52 -2.65
C LEU A 59 -1.09 -10.17 -1.73
N LEU A 60 -1.02 -9.77 -0.46
CA LEU A 60 -0.16 -10.40 0.54
C LEU A 60 -0.69 -11.75 1.04
N ALA A 61 -2.00 -11.99 0.99
CA ALA A 61 -2.61 -13.21 1.52
C ALA A 61 -2.09 -14.53 0.89
N PRO A 62 -1.86 -14.62 -0.44
CA PRO A 62 -1.22 -15.79 -1.04
C PRO A 62 0.19 -16.10 -0.51
N LEU A 63 0.97 -15.10 -0.05
CA LEU A 63 2.26 -15.40 0.59
C LEU A 63 2.09 -16.00 1.97
N LEU A 64 1.02 -15.66 2.70
CA LEU A 64 0.74 -16.30 3.99
C LEU A 64 0.39 -17.77 3.82
N THR A 65 -0.39 -18.11 2.80
CA THR A 65 -0.72 -19.52 2.54
C THR A 65 0.50 -20.32 2.11
N LEU A 66 1.43 -19.69 1.38
CA LEU A 66 2.71 -20.30 1.03
C LEU A 66 3.63 -20.45 2.26
N ALA A 67 3.76 -19.41 3.09
CA ALA A 67 4.53 -19.45 4.32
C ALA A 67 4.00 -20.53 5.28
N ALA A 68 2.67 -20.68 5.39
CA ALA A 68 2.02 -21.68 6.24
C ALA A 68 2.15 -23.12 5.73
N ARG A 69 2.21 -23.32 4.41
CA ARG A 69 2.26 -24.67 3.81
C ARG A 69 3.67 -25.22 3.70
N TRP A 70 4.68 -24.36 3.60
CA TRP A 70 6.03 -24.76 3.20
C TRP A 70 7.11 -24.35 4.21
N ASP A 71 6.72 -23.95 5.44
CA ASP A 71 7.57 -23.53 6.56
C ASP A 71 8.93 -22.98 6.10
N ALA A 72 8.90 -21.73 5.63
CA ALA A 72 10.06 -20.98 5.16
C ALA A 72 10.92 -21.75 4.13
N MET A 73 10.55 -21.62 2.86
CA MET A 73 11.24 -22.30 1.76
C MET A 73 12.77 -22.18 1.84
N PRO A 74 13.50 -23.31 1.70
CA PRO A 74 14.91 -23.29 1.38
C PRO A 74 15.02 -22.88 -0.09
N ILE A 75 14.98 -21.56 -0.35
CA ILE A 75 15.41 -21.07 -1.65
C ILE A 75 16.92 -21.31 -1.68
N PRO A 76 17.42 -22.11 -2.63
CA PRO A 76 18.75 -22.68 -2.53
C PRO A 76 19.85 -21.62 -2.48
N ARG A 77 19.62 -20.40 -3.01
CA ARG A 77 20.43 -19.18 -2.79
C ARG A 77 19.65 -17.89 -3.10
N PRO A 78 19.16 -17.14 -2.11
CA PRO A 78 18.86 -15.72 -2.30
C PRO A 78 19.64 -14.85 -1.30
N ILE A 79 19.87 -13.60 -1.68
CA ILE A 79 20.44 -12.53 -0.83
C ILE A 79 19.61 -12.35 0.47
N THR A 80 18.37 -12.85 0.49
CA THR A 80 17.40 -12.67 1.57
C THR A 80 17.06 -13.93 2.37
N ALA A 81 17.78 -15.04 2.17
CA ALA A 81 17.67 -16.21 3.03
C ALA A 81 18.51 -16.03 4.30
N TYR A 82 18.09 -16.68 5.38
CA TYR A 82 18.95 -16.83 6.54
C TYR A 82 20.17 -17.66 6.14
N ARG A 83 21.33 -17.32 6.71
CA ARG A 83 22.66 -17.82 6.31
C ARG A 83 22.82 -19.35 6.44
N ASP A 84 21.94 -19.98 7.21
CA ASP A 84 21.81 -21.40 7.48
C ASP A 84 20.86 -22.13 6.50
N GLY A 85 20.19 -21.39 5.59
CA GLY A 85 19.23 -21.95 4.64
C GLY A 85 17.93 -22.45 5.30
N SER A 86 17.70 -22.14 6.58
CA SER A 86 16.54 -22.58 7.36
C SER A 86 15.25 -21.81 7.05
N GLY A 87 15.35 -20.78 6.22
CA GLY A 87 14.20 -20.01 5.78
C GLY A 87 14.59 -18.71 5.06
N SER A 88 13.58 -17.99 4.58
CA SER A 88 13.75 -16.67 3.98
C SER A 88 12.79 -15.68 4.61
N TRP A 89 13.27 -14.50 5.02
CA TRP A 89 12.39 -13.44 5.52
C TRP A 89 11.37 -13.01 4.45
N ASN A 90 11.79 -13.02 3.18
CA ASN A 90 10.97 -12.62 2.03
C ASN A 90 9.86 -13.61 1.68
N TYR A 91 10.10 -14.90 1.88
CA TYR A 91 9.15 -15.97 1.50
C TYR A 91 8.59 -16.74 2.70
N GLY A 92 9.00 -16.37 3.91
CA GLY A 92 8.43 -16.82 5.18
C GLY A 92 7.37 -15.83 5.70
N TRP A 93 7.06 -15.92 6.99
CA TRP A 93 6.01 -15.11 7.62
C TRP A 93 6.33 -13.63 7.75
N GLY A 94 7.62 -13.28 7.87
CA GLY A 94 8.07 -11.94 8.23
C GLY A 94 7.60 -10.85 7.28
N ARG A 95 7.89 -10.99 5.99
CA ARG A 95 7.51 -10.01 4.96
C ARG A 95 5.99 -9.81 4.81
N PRO A 96 5.17 -10.85 4.57
CA PRO A 96 3.72 -10.65 4.42
C PRO A 96 3.07 -10.13 5.70
N MET A 97 3.52 -10.57 6.89
CA MET A 97 3.01 -10.02 8.17
C MET A 97 3.36 -8.54 8.35
N THR A 98 4.62 -8.17 8.08
CA THR A 98 5.08 -6.77 8.20
C THR A 98 4.35 -5.86 7.21
N GLY A 99 4.20 -6.32 5.95
CA GLY A 99 3.46 -5.59 4.92
C GLY A 99 1.99 -5.40 5.28
N MET A 100 1.32 -6.46 5.76
CA MET A 100 -0.07 -6.39 6.19
C MET A 100 -0.26 -5.50 7.42
N ALA A 101 0.60 -5.62 8.44
CA ALA A 101 0.54 -4.80 9.63
C ALA A 101 0.74 -3.31 9.30
N SER A 102 1.71 -3.00 8.44
CA SER A 102 1.99 -1.62 8.00
C SER A 102 0.83 -1.04 7.18
N ALA A 103 0.25 -1.84 6.28
CA ALA A 103 -0.91 -1.43 5.48
C ALA A 103 -2.16 -1.26 6.35
N PHE A 104 -2.38 -2.16 7.32
CA PHE A 104 -3.48 -2.06 8.27
C PHE A 104 -3.38 -0.80 9.13
N MET A 105 -2.19 -0.49 9.64
CA MET A 105 -1.95 0.79 10.33
C MET A 105 -2.24 1.98 9.42
N GLY A 106 -1.90 1.89 8.13
CA GLY A 106 -2.23 2.89 7.11
C GLY A 106 -3.72 3.20 6.96
N MET A 107 -4.60 2.27 7.31
CA MET A 107 -6.06 2.49 7.30
C MET A 107 -6.48 3.58 8.28
N PHE A 108 -5.67 3.79 9.33
CA PHE A 108 -5.86 4.77 10.40
C PHE A 108 -4.89 5.95 10.32
N MET A 109 -4.26 6.17 9.15
CA MET A 109 -3.27 7.23 8.99
C MET A 109 -3.83 8.63 9.32
N ASP A 110 -5.15 8.83 9.19
CA ASP A 110 -5.82 10.10 9.46
C ASP A 110 -5.99 10.41 10.96
N TYR A 111 -5.83 9.42 11.85
CA TYR A 111 -6.03 9.58 13.29
C TYR A 111 -4.81 10.17 14.01
N HIS A 112 -3.60 9.73 13.67
CA HIS A 112 -2.39 10.11 14.41
C HIS A 112 -1.17 10.27 13.48
N PRO A 113 -0.35 11.33 13.63
CA PRO A 113 0.84 11.55 12.79
C PRO A 113 1.87 10.42 12.92
N GLY A 114 2.00 9.82 14.11
CA GLY A 114 2.88 8.66 14.32
C GLY A 114 2.49 7.44 13.47
N VAL A 115 1.18 7.18 13.31
CA VAL A 115 0.68 6.07 12.48
C VAL A 115 1.02 6.30 11.01
N ARG A 116 1.01 7.55 10.54
CA ARG A 116 1.46 7.90 9.18
C ARG A 116 2.92 7.55 8.98
N CYS A 117 3.77 7.95 9.93
CA CYS A 117 5.22 7.70 9.85
C CYS A 117 5.52 6.20 9.83
N ILE A 118 4.88 5.43 10.71
CA ILE A 118 5.00 3.97 10.75
C ILE A 118 4.53 3.35 9.45
N CYS A 119 3.37 3.77 8.92
CA CYS A 119 2.85 3.24 7.66
C CYS A 119 3.76 3.58 6.47
N MET A 120 4.23 4.83 6.36
CA MET A 120 5.17 5.25 5.31
C MET A 120 6.46 4.44 5.37
N GLY A 121 7.07 4.32 6.56
CA GLY A 121 8.30 3.56 6.75
C GLY A 121 8.09 2.07 6.43
N GLY A 122 7.04 1.47 6.98
CA GLY A 122 6.70 0.07 6.78
C GLY A 122 6.39 -0.28 5.32
N LEU A 123 5.63 0.56 4.61
CA LEU A 123 5.38 0.38 3.17
C LEU A 123 6.63 0.61 2.33
N SER A 124 7.50 1.55 2.70
CA SER A 124 8.77 1.76 1.99
C SER A 124 9.67 0.54 2.11
N VAL A 125 9.82 0.00 3.32
CA VAL A 125 10.55 -1.26 3.55
C VAL A 125 9.89 -2.41 2.80
N GLY A 126 8.56 -2.55 2.89
CA GLY A 126 7.80 -3.56 2.16
C GLY A 126 8.07 -3.51 0.66
N LEU A 127 8.02 -2.32 0.07
CA LEU A 127 8.25 -2.10 -1.36
C LEU A 127 9.66 -2.47 -1.81
N VAL A 128 10.69 -2.13 -1.00
CA VAL A 128 12.07 -2.57 -1.27
C VAL A 128 12.16 -4.10 -1.26
N LEU A 129 11.53 -4.76 -0.28
CA LEU A 129 11.53 -6.21 -0.19
C LEU A 129 10.75 -6.88 -1.33
N ASP A 130 9.61 -6.31 -1.73
CA ASP A 130 8.80 -6.75 -2.87
C ASP A 130 9.62 -6.67 -4.17
N THR A 131 10.43 -5.61 -4.32
CA THR A 131 11.29 -5.40 -5.48
C THR A 131 12.44 -6.39 -5.55
N ILE A 132 13.16 -6.58 -4.43
CA ILE A 132 14.22 -7.59 -4.35
C ILE A 132 13.66 -8.97 -4.68
N SER A 133 12.48 -9.30 -4.13
CA SER A 133 11.79 -10.55 -4.42
C SER A 133 11.38 -10.69 -5.89
N ALA A 134 10.98 -9.61 -6.56
CA ALA A 134 10.63 -9.64 -7.97
C ALA A 134 11.86 -9.95 -8.84
N ILE A 135 12.99 -9.31 -8.55
CA ILE A 135 14.27 -9.52 -9.25
C ILE A 135 14.77 -10.96 -9.03
N ASP A 136 14.69 -11.46 -7.80
CA ASP A 136 15.10 -12.83 -7.46
C ASP A 136 14.25 -13.87 -8.22
N LEU A 137 12.92 -13.67 -8.25
CA LEU A 137 12.01 -14.56 -8.98
C LEU A 137 12.23 -14.51 -10.49
N ASP A 138 12.48 -13.35 -11.07
CA ASP A 138 12.75 -13.21 -12.50
C ASP A 138 14.04 -13.93 -12.89
N THR A 139 15.10 -13.73 -12.09
CA THR A 139 16.39 -14.40 -12.27
C THR A 139 16.24 -15.92 -12.17
N GLN A 140 15.47 -16.41 -11.19
CA GLN A 140 15.21 -17.84 -11.04
C GLN A 140 14.39 -18.40 -12.21
N ARG A 141 13.37 -17.69 -12.67
CA ARG A 141 12.57 -18.07 -13.84
C ARG A 141 13.44 -18.20 -15.09
N TYR A 142 14.30 -17.23 -15.33
CA TYR A 142 15.23 -17.26 -16.46
C TYR A 142 16.21 -18.44 -16.38
N CYS A 143 16.83 -18.65 -15.22
CA CYS A 143 17.79 -19.74 -15.02
C CYS A 143 17.16 -21.14 -15.21
N VAL A 144 15.91 -21.32 -14.74
CA VAL A 144 15.17 -22.57 -14.93
C VAL A 144 14.74 -22.76 -16.39
N ALA A 145 14.31 -21.68 -17.07
CA ALA A 145 13.93 -21.73 -18.47
C ALA A 145 15.12 -22.10 -19.39
N GLU A 146 16.33 -21.64 -19.05
CA GLU A 146 17.56 -22.02 -19.75
C GLU A 146 18.11 -23.41 -19.36
N GLY A 147 17.47 -24.11 -18.41
CA GLY A 147 17.96 -25.41 -17.90
C GLY A 147 19.24 -25.32 -17.06
N ARG A 148 19.64 -24.12 -16.62
CA ARG A 148 20.86 -23.88 -15.82
C ARG A 148 20.65 -24.10 -14.33
N CYS A 149 19.41 -23.99 -13.84
CA CYS A 149 19.06 -24.20 -12.44
C CYS A 149 18.03 -25.33 -12.28
N PRO A 150 18.16 -26.20 -11.26
CA PRO A 150 17.13 -27.16 -10.94
C PRO A 150 15.89 -26.45 -10.36
N MET A 151 14.71 -26.96 -10.68
CA MET A 151 13.47 -26.52 -10.04
C MET A 151 13.45 -26.95 -8.57
N ALA A 152 13.11 -26.04 -7.67
CA ALA A 152 12.96 -26.37 -6.25
C ALA A 152 11.82 -27.39 -6.05
N LYS A 153 11.97 -28.29 -5.07
CA LYS A 153 10.97 -29.32 -4.79
C LYS A 153 9.62 -28.68 -4.48
N GLY A 154 8.58 -29.10 -5.21
CA GLY A 154 7.21 -28.58 -5.05
C GLY A 154 6.87 -27.34 -5.87
N TYR A 155 7.82 -26.82 -6.65
CA TYR A 155 7.58 -25.72 -7.58
C TYR A 155 7.32 -26.21 -9.00
N THR A 156 6.43 -25.50 -9.68
CA THR A 156 6.24 -25.60 -11.13
C THR A 156 6.62 -24.28 -11.77
N ALA A 157 6.96 -24.29 -13.06
CA ALA A 157 7.31 -23.07 -13.79
C ALA A 157 6.14 -22.06 -13.77
N GLN A 158 4.91 -22.59 -13.80
CA GLN A 158 3.69 -21.82 -13.69
C GLN A 158 3.53 -21.14 -12.32
N LEU A 159 3.83 -21.83 -11.21
CA LEU A 159 3.79 -21.23 -9.88
C LEU A 159 4.81 -20.08 -9.76
N LEU A 160 6.02 -20.28 -10.29
CA LEU A 160 7.08 -19.27 -10.29
C LEU A 160 6.66 -18.02 -11.07
N GLN A 161 5.98 -18.20 -12.21
CA GLN A 161 5.41 -17.12 -13.01
C GLN A 161 4.27 -16.38 -12.28
N TRP A 162 3.36 -17.09 -11.62
CA TRP A 162 2.30 -16.46 -10.82
C TRP A 162 2.87 -15.63 -9.68
N LEU A 163 3.90 -16.13 -8.99
CA LEU A 163 4.56 -15.40 -7.93
C LEU A 163 5.21 -14.12 -8.44
N TYR A 164 5.91 -14.20 -9.58
CA TYR A 164 6.51 -13.02 -10.21
C TYR A 164 5.46 -11.95 -10.55
N PHE A 165 4.36 -12.32 -11.22
CA PHE A 165 3.31 -11.36 -11.56
C PHE A 165 2.67 -10.73 -10.33
N ARG A 166 2.48 -11.53 -9.29
CA ARG A 166 2.00 -11.06 -8.00
C ARG A 166 2.96 -10.06 -7.37
N GLU A 167 4.27 -10.30 -7.42
CA GLU A 167 5.29 -9.36 -6.91
C GLU A 167 5.25 -8.03 -7.66
N MET A 168 5.12 -8.07 -8.99
CA MET A 168 4.97 -6.87 -9.82
C MET A 168 3.69 -6.09 -9.47
N ALA A 169 2.57 -6.80 -9.27
CA ALA A 169 1.31 -6.19 -8.85
C ALA A 169 1.41 -5.57 -7.45
N ALA A 170 2.06 -6.26 -6.50
CA ALA A 170 2.29 -5.75 -5.16
C ALA A 170 3.17 -4.50 -5.17
N CYS A 171 4.26 -4.50 -5.96
CA CYS A 171 5.09 -3.32 -6.15
C CYS A 171 4.30 -2.13 -6.72
N ALA A 172 3.48 -2.37 -7.76
CA ALA A 172 2.67 -1.31 -8.37
C ALA A 172 1.66 -0.72 -7.39
N ILE A 173 0.88 -1.57 -6.70
CA ILE A 173 -0.11 -1.12 -5.72
C ILE A 173 0.56 -0.45 -4.51
N GLY A 174 1.66 -1.01 -4.00
CA GLY A 174 2.44 -0.45 -2.91
C GLY A 174 3.00 0.93 -3.26
N THR A 175 3.51 1.11 -4.48
CA THR A 175 3.97 2.42 -4.99
C THR A 175 2.83 3.42 -5.01
N CYS A 176 1.68 3.04 -5.58
CA CYS A 176 0.49 3.89 -5.64
C CYS A 176 -0.02 4.28 -4.24
N ALA A 177 -0.06 3.33 -3.30
CA ALA A 177 -0.48 3.57 -1.92
C ALA A 177 0.50 4.51 -1.21
N LEU A 178 1.81 4.30 -1.38
CA LEU A 178 2.83 5.19 -0.83
C LEU A 178 2.70 6.60 -1.41
N ALA A 179 2.44 6.75 -2.72
CA ALA A 179 2.15 8.04 -3.37
C ALA A 179 1.01 8.78 -2.67
N HIS A 180 -0.09 8.06 -2.43
CA HIS A 180 -1.28 8.63 -1.81
C HIS A 180 -1.02 9.02 -0.37
N ILE A 181 -0.33 8.19 0.42
CA ILE A 181 0.02 8.50 1.82
C ILE A 181 0.90 9.74 1.88
N LEU A 182 1.89 9.81 1.00
CA LEU A 182 2.82 10.92 0.89
C LEU A 182 2.09 12.21 0.51
N TYR A 183 1.24 12.18 -0.53
CA TYR A 183 0.38 13.31 -0.90
C TYR A 183 -0.55 13.75 0.25
N LEU A 184 -1.23 12.79 0.90
CA LEU A 184 -2.10 13.08 2.05
C LEU A 184 -1.31 13.68 3.21
N SER A 185 -0.08 13.22 3.45
CA SER A 185 0.80 13.75 4.49
C SER A 185 1.30 15.15 4.14
N ALA A 186 1.50 15.47 2.86
CA ALA A 186 1.79 16.83 2.40
C ALA A 186 0.61 17.77 2.70
N VAL A 187 -0.59 17.40 2.25
CA VAL A 187 -1.80 18.22 2.35
C VAL A 187 -2.26 18.39 3.80
N THR A 188 -2.26 17.31 4.57
CA THR A 188 -2.73 17.34 5.96
C THR A 188 -1.63 17.68 6.96
N GLY A 189 -0.36 17.62 6.57
CA GLY A 189 0.81 17.79 7.44
C GLY A 189 1.32 16.46 7.98
N VAL A 190 2.65 16.28 7.98
CA VAL A 190 3.30 15.02 8.39
C VAL A 190 3.27 14.86 9.92
N PHE A 191 3.74 15.87 10.65
CA PHE A 191 3.87 15.83 12.12
C PHE A 191 2.72 16.52 12.86
N ARG A 192 2.08 17.50 12.23
CA ARG A 192 0.94 18.23 12.80
C ARG A 192 -0.17 18.31 11.77
N THR A 193 -1.33 17.81 12.14
CA THR A 193 -2.51 17.80 11.28
C THR A 193 -3.10 19.20 11.15
N ARG A 194 -3.26 19.69 9.91
CA ARG A 194 -3.93 20.97 9.60
C ARG A 194 -5.44 20.90 9.86
N TYR A 195 -6.02 19.70 9.78
CA TYR A 195 -7.46 19.46 9.94
C TYR A 195 -7.71 18.66 11.21
N THR A 196 -8.74 19.04 11.96
CA THR A 196 -9.22 18.23 13.09
C THR A 196 -9.91 16.97 12.58
N TYR A 197 -9.87 15.90 13.38
CA TYR A 197 -10.57 14.64 13.06
C TYR A 197 -12.04 14.88 12.72
N ARG A 198 -12.72 15.76 13.47
CA ARG A 198 -14.10 16.16 13.16
C ARG A 198 -14.21 16.72 11.74
N GLN A 199 -13.38 17.65 11.32
CA GLN A 199 -13.47 18.25 9.97
C GLN A 199 -13.26 17.22 8.84
N LEU A 200 -12.40 16.23 9.04
CA LEU A 200 -12.18 15.15 8.07
C LEU A 200 -13.38 14.19 7.99
N HIS A 201 -14.12 14.00 9.08
CA HIS A 201 -15.22 13.04 9.18
C HIS A 201 -16.63 13.66 9.31
N THR A 202 -16.74 15.00 9.29
CA THR A 202 -17.98 15.78 9.56
C THR A 202 -19.10 15.62 8.54
N GLY A 203 -18.94 14.83 7.48
CA GLY A 203 -20.07 14.45 6.62
C GLY A 203 -21.28 13.96 7.44
N GLN A 204 -21.04 13.35 8.61
CA GLN A 204 -22.10 12.97 9.55
C GLN A 204 -22.48 14.05 10.56
N HIS A 205 -21.54 14.86 11.06
CA HIS A 205 -21.84 15.92 12.04
C HIS A 205 -22.66 17.07 11.43
N ASN A 206 -22.35 17.48 10.20
CA ASN A 206 -23.11 18.50 9.50
C ASN A 206 -24.50 17.97 9.10
N ARG A 207 -24.61 16.67 8.77
CA ARG A 207 -25.90 16.01 8.51
C ARG A 207 -26.75 15.89 9.77
N ALA A 208 -26.13 15.56 10.91
CA ALA A 208 -26.79 15.52 12.21
C ALA A 208 -27.19 16.92 12.70
N ALA A 209 -26.36 17.94 12.46
CA ALA A 209 -26.69 19.33 12.77
C ALA A 209 -27.80 19.88 11.87
N ALA A 210 -27.79 19.54 10.57
CA ALA A 210 -28.86 19.87 9.63
C ALA A 210 -30.17 19.17 10.02
N LEU A 211 -30.12 17.87 10.33
CA LEU A 211 -31.26 17.12 10.86
C LEU A 211 -31.79 17.72 12.16
N ARG A 212 -30.93 18.14 13.09
CA ARG A 212 -31.36 18.83 14.32
C ARG A 212 -32.07 20.15 14.04
N LYS A 213 -31.58 20.95 13.08
CA LYS A 213 -32.25 22.18 12.65
C LYS A 213 -33.62 21.92 12.03
N GLU A 214 -33.72 20.93 11.14
CA GLU A 214 -34.99 20.47 10.55
C GLU A 214 -35.99 20.02 11.61
N LEU A 215 -35.51 19.26 12.60
CA LEU A 215 -36.32 18.71 13.70
C LEU A 215 -36.81 19.81 14.66
N GLN A 216 -36.02 20.84 14.90
CA GLN A 216 -36.46 22.03 15.64
C GLN A 216 -37.51 22.83 14.87
N ARG A 217 -37.35 22.97 13.54
CA ARG A 217 -38.32 23.67 12.67
C ARG A 217 -39.67 22.98 12.67
N THR A 218 -39.69 21.64 12.53
CA THR A 218 -40.93 20.85 12.56
C THR A 218 -41.61 20.89 13.93
N LYS A 219 -40.85 20.85 15.02
CA LYS A 219 -41.41 21.05 16.38
C LYS A 219 -42.09 22.41 16.52
N HIS A 220 -41.47 23.48 16.03
CA HIS A 220 -42.03 24.83 16.08
C HIS A 220 -43.34 24.94 15.27
N LEU A 221 -43.36 24.38 14.06
CA LEU A 221 -44.56 24.35 13.22
C LEU A 221 -45.69 23.54 13.87
N TYR A 222 -45.36 22.40 14.47
CA TYR A 222 -46.33 21.56 15.16
C TYR A 222 -46.92 22.23 16.42
N SER A 223 -46.10 22.97 17.18
CA SER A 223 -46.60 23.75 18.31
C SER A 223 -47.54 24.88 17.88
N GLN A 224 -47.30 25.51 16.72
CA GLN A 224 -48.20 26.51 16.17
C GLN A 224 -49.53 25.90 15.70
N SER A 225 -49.52 24.69 15.13
CA SER A 225 -50.75 24.05 14.64
C SER A 225 -51.65 23.46 15.74
N ARG A 226 -51.11 23.19 16.94
CA ARG A 226 -51.88 22.67 18.10
C ARG A 226 -52.43 23.76 19.04
N GLY A 227 -52.04 25.02 18.82
CA GLY A 227 -52.49 26.16 19.64
C GLY A 227 -53.85 26.72 19.24
N VAL A 228 -54.72 25.91 18.63
CA VAL A 228 -56.11 26.25 18.26
C VAL A 228 -57.06 25.36 19.05
#